data_AF-A0A2E5YN69-F1
#
_entry.id   AF-A0A2E5YN69-F1
#
_cell.length_a   1.000
_cell.length_b   1.000
_cell.length_c   1.000
_cell.angle_alpha   90.00
_cell.angle_beta   90.00
_cell.angle_gamma   90.00
#
_symmetry.space_group_name_H-M   'P 1'
#
loop_
_entity.id
_entity.type
_entity.pdbx_description
1 polymer ?
#
loop_
_entity_poly.entity_id
_entity_poly.type
_entity_poly.pdbx_seq_one_letter_code
_entity_poly.pdbx_strand_id
1 'polypeptide(L)'
;MRSIVLCSVLLLISTLTASSAFAATLNVVGGQLMGASNVLVGGSLYDVQFLDGTCIDLYNGCDEVSDFTFQTQTSAILASQTLLDQVLLDGPEGAFYTVPDLTNGCEIGPCYAFTPFSLIVDPHPINFSLYQVGGVVASDGILETSTPPSLPPAYPSPSPAWDYTDYPWVTYALWSPVPEPSTALRLGLDLTAFAGKGRSRNRS
;
A
#
# COMPACT_ATOMS: atom_id res chain seq x y z
N MET A 1 36.45 24.89 -34.26
CA MET A 1 35.18 25.51 -33.83
C MET A 1 33.96 24.59 -34.00
N ARG A 2 33.90 23.67 -35.00
CA ARG A 2 32.80 22.69 -35.16
C ARG A 2 32.74 21.58 -34.09
N SER A 3 33.86 21.22 -33.47
CA SER A 3 33.92 20.11 -32.48
C SER A 3 33.46 20.47 -31.07
N ILE A 4 33.34 21.76 -30.73
CA ILE A 4 32.87 22.21 -29.41
C ILE A 4 31.33 22.15 -29.33
N VAL A 5 30.65 22.35 -30.47
CA VAL A 5 29.18 22.30 -30.55
C VAL A 5 28.65 20.87 -30.39
N LEU A 6 29.41 19.84 -30.81
CA LEU A 6 29.00 18.45 -30.66
C LEU A 6 29.04 17.94 -29.21
N CYS A 7 29.97 18.43 -28.37
CA CYS A 7 30.03 18.05 -26.95
C CYS A 7 28.88 18.64 -26.14
N SER A 8 28.41 19.85 -26.48
CA SER A 8 27.32 20.51 -25.75
C SER A 8 25.95 19.90 -26.01
N VAL A 9 25.75 19.23 -27.17
CA VAL A 9 24.46 18.58 -27.49
C VAL A 9 24.33 17.21 -26.79
N LEU A 10 25.43 16.50 -26.57
CA LEU A 10 25.44 15.20 -25.86
C LEU A 10 25.23 15.33 -24.35
N LEU A 11 25.61 16.47 -23.75
CA LEU A 11 25.39 16.72 -22.31
C LEU A 11 23.96 17.17 -21.96
N LEU A 12 23.18 17.65 -22.93
CA LEU A 12 21.80 18.09 -22.72
C LEU A 12 20.75 16.96 -22.82
N ILE A 13 21.13 15.78 -23.31
CA ILE A 13 20.22 14.64 -23.49
C ILE A 13 20.20 13.72 -22.24
N SER A 14 21.19 13.83 -21.35
CA SER A 14 21.35 12.93 -20.19
C SER A 14 20.60 13.33 -18.91
N THR A 15 19.77 14.39 -18.92
CA THR A 15 19.03 14.82 -17.71
C THR A 15 17.51 14.61 -17.77
N LEU A 16 16.98 13.98 -18.82
CA LEU A 16 15.59 13.49 -18.83
C LEU A 16 15.51 12.07 -18.25
N THR A 17 15.99 11.88 -17.02
CA THR A 17 15.41 10.84 -16.18
C THR A 17 14.07 11.39 -15.73
N ALA A 18 13.01 11.09 -16.49
CA ALA A 18 11.65 11.33 -16.03
C ALA A 18 11.45 10.48 -14.76
N SER A 19 11.61 11.08 -13.59
CA SER A 19 11.08 10.51 -12.36
C SER A 19 9.57 10.48 -12.57
N SER A 20 9.04 9.31 -12.91
CA SER A 20 7.59 9.09 -12.87
C SER A 20 7.18 9.31 -11.42
N ALA A 21 6.53 10.42 -11.13
CA ALA A 21 5.81 10.58 -9.87
C ALA A 21 4.71 9.52 -9.87
N PHE A 22 4.86 8.50 -9.05
CA PHE A 22 3.80 7.54 -8.80
C PHE A 22 2.85 8.20 -7.81
N ALA A 23 1.68 8.61 -8.30
CA ALA A 23 0.56 8.99 -7.46
C ALA A 23 -0.35 7.77 -7.32
N ALA A 24 -0.77 7.46 -6.10
CA ALA A 24 -1.82 6.50 -5.87
C ALA A 24 -3.06 6.92 -6.67
N THR A 25 -3.71 5.94 -7.31
CA THR A 25 -4.98 6.15 -8.00
C THR A 25 -6.09 5.77 -7.03
N LEU A 26 -6.83 6.76 -6.53
CA LEU A 26 -7.90 6.50 -5.56
C LEU A 26 -9.07 5.78 -6.25
N ASN A 27 -9.69 4.87 -5.50
CA ASN A 27 -10.92 4.19 -5.92
C ASN A 27 -12.10 4.78 -5.15
N VAL A 28 -12.73 5.80 -5.73
CA VAL A 28 -13.86 6.50 -5.12
C VAL A 28 -15.16 6.11 -5.81
N VAL A 29 -16.11 5.55 -5.05
CA VAL A 29 -17.42 5.12 -5.55
C VAL A 29 -18.51 5.86 -4.79
N GLY A 30 -19.32 6.64 -5.50
CA GLY A 30 -20.42 7.40 -4.88
C GLY A 30 -19.96 8.44 -3.85
N GLY A 31 -18.71 8.88 -3.90
CA GLY A 31 -18.10 9.80 -2.93
C GLY A 31 -17.43 9.11 -1.73
N GLN A 32 -17.46 7.78 -1.66
CA GLN A 32 -16.79 7.00 -0.63
C GLN A 32 -15.48 6.41 -1.16
N LEU A 33 -14.41 6.53 -0.40
CA LEU A 33 -13.10 5.95 -0.69
C LEU A 33 -13.11 4.47 -0.36
N MET A 34 -13.10 3.63 -1.39
CA MET A 34 -13.10 2.17 -1.26
C MET A 34 -11.68 1.60 -1.16
N GLY A 35 -10.66 2.39 -1.49
CA GLY A 35 -9.26 1.96 -1.55
C GLY A 35 -8.43 2.80 -2.53
N ALA A 36 -7.27 2.30 -2.90
CA ALA A 36 -6.40 2.93 -3.90
C ALA A 36 -5.51 1.91 -4.60
N SER A 37 -5.14 2.20 -5.85
CA SER A 37 -4.21 1.40 -6.64
C SER A 37 -2.86 2.07 -6.83
N ASN A 38 -1.81 1.27 -7.06
CA ASN A 38 -0.44 1.74 -7.28
C ASN A 38 0.10 2.62 -6.15
N VAL A 39 -0.21 2.26 -4.91
CA VAL A 39 0.28 2.91 -3.69
C VAL A 39 1.75 2.51 -3.47
N LEU A 40 2.64 3.49 -3.35
CA LEU A 40 4.08 3.22 -3.23
C LEU A 40 4.48 3.05 -1.75
N VAL A 41 4.78 1.80 -1.35
CA VAL A 41 5.21 1.45 0.01
C VAL A 41 6.62 0.87 -0.04
N GLY A 42 7.60 1.57 0.53
CA GLY A 42 8.98 1.06 0.64
C GLY A 42 9.66 0.70 -0.68
N GLY A 43 9.25 1.34 -1.79
CA GLY A 43 9.80 1.10 -3.12
C GLY A 43 9.05 0.04 -3.94
N SER A 44 8.00 -0.59 -3.40
CA SER A 44 7.12 -1.51 -4.13
C SER A 44 5.71 -0.94 -4.24
N LEU A 45 4.98 -1.30 -5.30
CA LEU A 45 3.61 -0.86 -5.54
C LEU A 45 2.61 -1.88 -4.98
N TYR A 46 1.58 -1.37 -4.30
CA TYR A 46 0.50 -2.16 -3.74
C TYR A 46 -0.85 -1.54 -4.12
N ASP A 47 -1.86 -2.38 -4.22
CA ASP A 47 -3.25 -1.96 -4.18
C ASP A 47 -3.78 -2.18 -2.76
N VAL A 48 -4.62 -1.26 -2.29
CA VAL A 48 -5.27 -1.34 -0.98
C VAL A 48 -6.78 -1.23 -1.15
N GLN A 49 -7.51 -2.02 -0.38
CA GLN A 49 -8.96 -1.93 -0.25
C GLN A 49 -9.33 -1.74 1.23
N PHE A 50 -10.32 -0.90 1.49
CA PHE A 50 -10.89 -0.75 2.83
C PHE A 50 -12.10 -1.67 2.95
N LEU A 51 -12.04 -2.66 3.84
CA LEU A 51 -13.07 -3.68 3.99
C LEU A 51 -13.33 -3.98 5.47
N ASP A 52 -14.60 -4.21 5.78
CA ASP A 52 -15.04 -4.68 7.08
C ASP A 52 -15.28 -6.19 7.05
N GLY A 53 -15.45 -6.77 8.23
CA GLY A 53 -15.58 -8.20 8.41
C GLY A 53 -14.61 -8.71 9.48
N THR A 54 -14.43 -10.02 9.50
CA THR A 54 -13.47 -10.67 10.40
C THR A 54 -12.11 -10.83 9.74
N CYS A 55 -11.06 -10.92 10.56
CA CYS A 55 -9.72 -11.24 10.06
C CYS A 55 -9.74 -12.58 9.29
N ILE A 56 -10.37 -13.61 9.86
CA ILE A 56 -10.39 -14.96 9.27
C ILE A 56 -11.05 -14.99 7.89
N ASP A 57 -12.06 -14.15 7.65
CA ASP A 57 -12.76 -14.07 6.38
C ASP A 57 -11.95 -13.26 5.33
N LEU A 58 -11.24 -12.23 5.79
CA LEU A 58 -10.49 -11.32 4.91
C LEU A 58 -9.06 -11.81 4.60
N TYR A 59 -8.46 -12.59 5.49
CA TYR A 59 -7.08 -13.05 5.42
C TYR A 59 -7.01 -14.53 5.80
N ASN A 60 -7.14 -15.42 4.82
CA ASN A 60 -6.85 -16.87 4.84
C ASN A 60 -6.84 -17.62 6.22
N GLY A 61 -7.77 -17.32 7.13
CA GLY A 61 -7.82 -17.91 8.47
C GLY A 61 -7.08 -17.18 9.61
N CYS A 62 -6.24 -16.18 9.35
CA CYS A 62 -5.44 -15.44 10.33
C CYS A 62 -4.78 -16.33 11.40
N ASP A 63 -4.19 -17.42 10.95
CA ASP A 63 -3.57 -18.44 11.80
C ASP A 63 -2.06 -18.52 11.61
N GLU A 64 -1.53 -17.89 10.55
CA GLU A 64 -0.09 -17.74 10.32
C GLU A 64 0.29 -16.30 9.93
N VAL A 65 1.51 -15.87 10.26
CA VAL A 65 2.02 -14.54 9.86
C VAL A 65 2.07 -14.40 8.33
N SER A 66 2.18 -15.51 7.61
CA SER A 66 2.13 -15.57 6.14
C SER A 66 0.78 -15.18 5.54
N ASP A 67 -0.29 -15.13 6.33
CA ASP A 67 -1.59 -14.64 5.86
C ASP A 67 -1.57 -13.13 5.58
N PHE A 68 -0.57 -12.41 6.10
CA PHE A 68 -0.45 -10.96 5.94
C PHE A 68 0.57 -10.56 4.88
N THR A 69 0.23 -9.54 4.11
CA THR A 69 1.11 -8.93 3.09
C THR A 69 2.38 -8.34 3.72
N PHE A 70 2.26 -7.74 4.90
CA PHE A 70 3.39 -7.19 5.64
C PHE A 70 3.66 -8.07 6.85
N GLN A 71 4.84 -8.69 6.92
CA GLN A 71 5.15 -9.69 7.95
C GLN A 71 6.04 -9.14 9.07
N THR A 72 6.30 -7.83 9.05
CA THR A 72 7.09 -7.15 10.07
C THR A 72 6.40 -5.86 10.50
N GLN A 73 6.64 -5.47 11.74
CA GLN A 73 6.12 -4.21 12.26
C GLN A 73 6.59 -3.03 11.40
N THR A 74 7.88 -3.01 11.01
CA THR A 74 8.46 -1.95 10.20
C THR A 74 7.78 -1.81 8.84
N SER A 75 7.51 -2.93 8.15
CA SER A 75 6.81 -2.89 6.86
C SER A 75 5.37 -2.41 6.99
N ALA A 76 4.66 -2.81 8.06
CA ALA A 76 3.30 -2.37 8.31
C ALA A 76 3.22 -0.89 8.68
N ILE A 77 4.17 -0.37 9.47
CA ILE A 77 4.29 1.08 9.75
C ILE A 77 4.44 1.86 8.46
N LEU A 78 5.32 1.40 7.56
CA LEU A 78 5.54 2.09 6.29
C LEU A 78 4.28 2.10 5.43
N ALA A 79 3.52 1.01 5.42
CA ALA A 79 2.25 0.91 4.73
C ALA A 79 1.19 1.84 5.33
N SER A 80 1.00 1.83 6.66
CA SER A 80 0.04 2.71 7.35
C SER A 80 0.41 4.18 7.20
N GLN A 81 1.70 4.54 7.28
CA GLN A 81 2.14 5.91 7.01
C GLN A 81 1.84 6.31 5.56
N THR A 82 2.03 5.39 4.62
CA THR A 82 1.72 5.63 3.21
C THR A 82 0.23 5.92 2.99
N LEU A 83 -0.68 5.31 3.77
CA LEU A 83 -2.10 5.66 3.70
C LEU A 83 -2.32 7.13 4.03
N LEU A 84 -1.69 7.65 5.09
CA LEU A 84 -1.80 9.06 5.47
C LEU A 84 -1.15 9.99 4.43
N ASP A 85 -0.04 9.57 3.84
CA ASP A 85 0.75 10.41 2.93
C ASP A 85 0.23 10.40 1.47
N GLN A 86 -0.54 9.39 1.05
CA GLN A 86 -0.92 9.20 -0.35
C GLN A 86 -2.42 8.93 -0.58
N VAL A 87 -3.14 8.38 0.39
CA VAL A 87 -4.50 7.83 0.17
C VAL A 87 -5.57 8.62 0.92
N LEU A 88 -5.39 8.80 2.23
CA LEU A 88 -6.30 9.49 3.15
C LEU A 88 -6.01 11.00 3.16
N LEU A 89 -5.92 11.60 1.97
CA LEU A 89 -5.67 13.02 1.80
C LEU A 89 -6.93 13.75 1.36
N ASP A 90 -7.06 15.01 1.78
CA ASP A 90 -8.04 15.91 1.20
C ASP A 90 -7.63 16.29 -0.22
N GLY A 91 -8.56 16.14 -1.15
CA GLY A 91 -8.31 16.36 -2.57
C GLY A 91 -9.58 16.62 -3.37
N PRO A 92 -9.44 16.71 -4.71
CA PRO A 92 -10.59 16.92 -5.59
C PRO A 92 -11.61 15.78 -5.58
N GLU A 93 -11.19 14.57 -5.18
CA GLU A 93 -12.05 13.39 -5.14
C GLU A 93 -12.83 13.23 -3.81
N GLY A 94 -12.39 13.90 -2.74
CA GLY A 94 -13.02 13.85 -1.44
C GLY A 94 -12.16 14.45 -0.34
N ALA A 95 -12.78 14.79 0.78
CA ALA A 95 -12.11 15.30 1.97
C ALA A 95 -11.85 14.15 2.96
N PHE A 96 -11.06 13.15 2.55
CA PHE A 96 -10.88 11.92 3.32
C PHE A 96 -10.09 12.11 4.62
N TYR A 97 -9.26 13.14 4.70
CA TYR A 97 -8.53 13.47 5.94
C TYR A 97 -9.44 14.23 6.92
N THR A 98 -10.19 15.21 6.42
CA THR A 98 -11.04 16.07 7.26
C THR A 98 -12.39 15.43 7.61
N VAL A 99 -12.89 14.53 6.76
CA VAL A 99 -14.17 13.84 6.92
C VAL A 99 -13.94 12.32 6.80
N PRO A 100 -13.52 11.67 7.90
CA PRO A 100 -13.22 10.23 7.94
C PRO A 100 -14.37 9.34 7.49
N ASP A 101 -15.60 9.82 7.70
CA ASP A 101 -16.86 9.15 7.33
C ASP A 101 -16.99 8.90 5.81
N LEU A 102 -16.09 9.49 5.00
CA LEU A 102 -15.99 9.26 3.56
C LEU A 102 -15.11 8.05 3.20
N THR A 103 -14.48 7.37 4.16
CA THR A 103 -13.72 6.15 3.94
C THR A 103 -14.59 4.93 4.17
N ASN A 104 -14.56 3.94 3.27
CA ASN A 104 -15.37 2.73 3.44
C ASN A 104 -15.02 2.01 4.74
N GLY A 105 -16.04 1.58 5.49
CA GLY A 105 -15.92 0.97 6.82
C GLY A 105 -15.72 1.95 7.98
N CYS A 106 -15.65 3.24 7.67
CA CYS A 106 -15.65 4.31 8.66
C CYS A 106 -16.86 5.19 8.40
N GLU A 107 -17.93 4.99 9.16
CA GLU A 107 -19.17 5.78 9.06
C GLU A 107 -19.28 6.81 10.20
N ILE A 108 -18.45 6.65 11.26
CA ILE A 108 -18.42 7.52 12.44
C ILE A 108 -16.97 7.72 12.86
N GLY A 109 -16.46 8.95 12.83
CA GLY A 109 -15.06 9.23 13.17
C GLY A 109 -14.62 8.90 14.61
N PRO A 110 -13.29 8.86 14.90
CA PRO A 110 -12.16 8.83 13.95
C PRO A 110 -12.10 7.51 13.15
N CYS A 111 -11.52 7.49 11.94
CA CYS A 111 -11.33 6.25 11.19
C CYS A 111 -9.97 5.62 11.50
N TYR A 112 -9.97 4.31 11.71
CA TYR A 112 -8.76 3.53 11.88
C TYR A 112 -8.63 2.48 10.77
N ALA A 113 -7.71 2.72 9.84
CA ALA A 113 -7.36 1.74 8.82
C ALA A 113 -6.28 0.79 9.37
N PHE A 114 -6.69 -0.44 9.68
CA PHE A 114 -5.87 -1.45 10.33
C PHE A 114 -5.06 -2.28 9.33
N THR A 115 -3.73 -2.28 9.48
CA THR A 115 -2.78 -3.06 8.69
C THR A 115 -2.17 -4.18 9.55
N PRO A 116 -2.65 -5.43 9.43
CA PRO A 116 -2.14 -6.55 10.22
C PRO A 116 -0.72 -6.95 9.80
N PHE A 117 0.09 -7.41 10.76
CA PHE A 117 1.44 -7.89 10.49
C PHE A 117 1.92 -9.07 11.33
N SER A 118 1.26 -9.36 12.44
CA SER A 118 1.67 -10.44 13.32
C SER A 118 0.48 -11.11 14.00
N LEU A 119 0.74 -12.30 14.52
CA LEU A 119 -0.14 -12.97 15.46
C LEU A 119 0.52 -12.93 16.83
N ILE A 120 -0.23 -12.47 17.83
CA ILE A 120 0.19 -12.47 19.22
C ILE A 120 -0.53 -13.66 19.87
N VAL A 121 0.27 -14.59 20.38
CA VAL A 121 -0.25 -15.69 21.20
C VAL A 121 -0.03 -15.28 22.64
N ASP A 122 -1.09 -14.85 23.33
CA ASP A 122 -1.00 -14.56 24.75
C ASP A 122 -1.04 -15.88 25.53
N PRO A 123 0.05 -16.26 26.24
CA PRO A 123 0.01 -17.38 27.17
C PRO A 123 -0.75 -16.95 28.43
N HIS A 124 -2.08 -16.84 28.33
CA HIS A 124 -2.90 -16.56 29.49
C HIS A 124 -2.91 -17.79 30.43
N PRO A 125 -2.79 -17.60 31.75
CA PRO A 125 -2.74 -18.70 32.73
C PRO A 125 -4.07 -19.48 32.90
N ILE A 126 -5.14 -19.06 32.21
CA ILE A 126 -6.48 -19.65 32.29
C ILE A 126 -6.86 -20.39 31.00
N ASN A 127 -6.09 -21.40 30.56
CA ASN A 127 -6.44 -22.38 29.50
C ASN A 127 -7.16 -21.83 28.25
N PHE A 128 -6.94 -20.57 27.89
CA PHE A 128 -7.52 -19.93 26.72
C PHE A 128 -6.37 -19.22 26.02
N SER A 129 -5.83 -19.86 24.98
CA SER A 129 -4.93 -19.19 24.06
C SER A 129 -5.75 -18.23 23.24
N LEU A 130 -5.66 -16.94 23.56
CA LEU A 130 -6.15 -15.89 22.68
C LEU A 130 -5.10 -15.72 21.58
N TYR A 131 -5.49 -16.10 20.35
CA TYR A 131 -4.83 -15.57 19.17
C TYR A 131 -5.33 -14.14 19.03
N GLN A 132 -4.41 -13.18 18.99
CA GLN A 132 -4.68 -11.78 18.67
C GLN A 132 -3.96 -11.43 17.38
N VAL A 133 -4.51 -10.47 16.66
CA VAL A 133 -3.88 -9.96 15.45
C VAL A 133 -3.21 -8.64 15.80
N GLY A 134 -1.89 -8.62 15.69
CA GLY A 134 -1.08 -7.43 15.82
C GLY A 134 -1.10 -6.65 14.51
N GLY A 135 -1.43 -5.36 14.59
CA GLY A 135 -1.47 -4.49 13.43
C GLY A 135 -1.09 -3.05 13.76
N VAL A 136 -0.94 -2.27 12.70
CA VAL A 136 -0.62 -0.85 12.76
C VAL A 136 -1.80 -0.09 12.15
N VAL A 137 -2.18 1.02 12.77
CA VAL A 137 -3.36 1.79 12.39
C VAL A 137 -2.94 3.10 11.73
N ALA A 138 -3.52 3.44 10.58
CA ALA A 138 -3.54 4.82 10.10
C ALA A 138 -4.82 5.50 10.62
N SER A 139 -4.70 6.70 11.21
CA SER A 139 -5.84 7.43 11.77
C SER A 139 -5.94 8.86 11.24
N ASP A 140 -7.13 9.24 10.81
CA ASP A 140 -7.51 10.58 10.36
C ASP A 140 -8.34 11.29 11.46
N GLY A 141 -7.72 11.53 12.61
CA GLY A 141 -8.43 12.17 13.72
C GLY A 141 -7.46 12.83 14.67
N ILE A 142 -7.87 13.96 15.24
CA ILE A 142 -7.13 14.81 16.18
C ILE A 142 -6.92 14.12 17.53
N LEU A 143 -6.24 12.98 17.52
CA LEU A 143 -5.45 12.49 18.64
C LEU A 143 -3.99 12.68 18.24
N GLU A 144 -3.61 13.96 18.13
CA GLU A 144 -2.28 14.43 18.53
C GLU A 144 -2.09 14.07 20.01
N THR A 145 -2.04 12.78 20.34
CA THR A 145 -1.34 12.36 21.54
C THR A 145 0.09 12.79 21.29
N SER A 146 0.61 13.61 22.19
CA SER A 146 1.92 14.26 22.22
C SER A 146 3.12 13.28 22.22
N THR A 147 3.02 12.19 21.49
CA THR A 147 4.07 11.24 21.18
C THR A 147 4.65 11.61 19.82
N PRO A 148 5.99 11.69 19.67
CA PRO A 148 6.63 11.94 18.38
C PRO A 148 6.15 10.92 17.32
N PRO A 149 6.33 11.18 16.01
CA PRO A 149 5.80 10.39 14.90
C PRO A 149 6.49 9.02 14.73
N SER A 150 6.74 8.29 15.83
CA SER A 150 7.55 7.09 15.78
C SER A 150 6.78 5.79 15.66
N LEU A 151 5.52 5.64 16.12
CA LEU A 151 4.76 4.40 15.93
C LEU A 151 3.25 4.64 16.09
N PRO A 152 2.40 4.24 15.14
CA PRO A 152 0.97 4.18 15.40
C PRO A 152 0.68 3.15 16.50
N PRO A 153 -0.25 3.42 17.44
CA PRO A 153 -0.54 2.50 18.52
C PRO A 153 -0.99 1.14 17.95
N ALA A 154 -0.31 0.08 18.37
CA ALA A 154 -0.76 -1.28 18.09
C ALA A 154 -2.00 -1.54 18.95
N TYR A 155 -3.18 -1.57 18.34
CA TYR A 155 -4.38 -2.09 18.97
C TYR A 155 -4.44 -3.58 18.67
N PRO A 156 -4.37 -4.48 19.67
CA PRO A 156 -4.64 -5.89 19.41
C PRO A 156 -6.10 -6.00 18.97
N SER A 157 -6.33 -6.61 17.80
CA SER A 157 -7.66 -7.18 17.57
C SER A 157 -7.86 -8.28 18.61
N PRO A 158 -8.94 -8.26 19.40
CA PRO A 158 -9.13 -9.17 20.52
C PRO A 158 -9.21 -10.63 20.07
N SER A 159 -9.55 -10.89 18.80
CA SER A 159 -9.43 -12.21 18.17
C SER A 159 -9.46 -12.13 16.64
N PRO A 160 -8.93 -13.14 15.92
CA PRO A 160 -9.14 -13.31 14.47
C PRO A 160 -10.62 -13.31 14.05
N ALA A 161 -11.51 -13.76 14.93
CA ALA A 161 -12.96 -13.83 14.69
C ALA A 161 -13.70 -12.54 15.05
N TRP A 162 -12.98 -11.48 15.44
CA TRP A 162 -13.60 -10.20 15.74
C TRP A 162 -14.05 -9.52 14.44
N ASP A 163 -15.31 -9.12 14.38
CA ASP A 163 -15.93 -8.54 13.19
C ASP A 163 -15.94 -7.00 13.29
N TYR A 164 -15.29 -6.32 12.33
CA TYR A 164 -15.30 -4.86 12.25
C TYR A 164 -16.58 -4.27 11.64
N THR A 165 -17.49 -5.07 11.10
CA THR A 165 -18.79 -4.60 10.61
C THR A 165 -19.63 -3.92 11.70
N ASP A 166 -19.43 -4.32 12.96
CA ASP A 166 -20.10 -3.73 14.13
C ASP A 166 -19.40 -2.46 14.66
N TYR A 167 -18.26 -2.07 14.08
CA TYR A 167 -17.41 -0.99 14.55
C TYR A 167 -17.16 0.04 13.43
N PRO A 168 -18.07 1.00 13.22
CA PRO A 168 -18.05 1.95 12.09
C PRO A 168 -16.95 3.03 12.21
N TRP A 169 -15.90 2.77 12.98
CA TRP A 169 -14.75 3.66 13.24
C TRP A 169 -13.41 2.92 12.98
N VAL A 170 -13.45 1.66 12.53
CA VAL A 170 -12.27 0.86 12.21
C VAL A 170 -12.57 -0.05 11.01
N THR A 171 -11.61 -0.15 10.10
CA THR A 171 -11.71 -0.99 8.90
C THR A 171 -10.38 -1.65 8.59
N TYR A 172 -10.36 -2.76 7.85
CA TYR A 172 -9.11 -3.37 7.40
C TYR A 172 -8.58 -2.67 6.16
N ALA A 173 -7.28 -2.35 6.16
CA ALA A 173 -6.54 -2.02 4.94
C ALA A 173 -6.00 -3.31 4.33
N LEU A 174 -6.76 -3.90 3.39
CA LEU A 174 -6.38 -5.13 2.70
C LEU A 174 -5.42 -4.81 1.55
N TRP A 175 -4.14 -5.11 1.77
CA TRP A 175 -3.07 -4.85 0.83
C TRP A 175 -2.80 -6.02 -0.09
N SER A 176 -2.61 -5.75 -1.37
CA SER A 176 -2.19 -6.73 -2.37
C SER A 176 -1.04 -6.19 -3.22
N PRO A 177 0.02 -6.97 -3.48
CA PRO A 177 1.13 -6.50 -4.30
C PRO A 177 0.68 -6.32 -5.76
N VAL A 178 1.02 -5.18 -6.36
CA VAL A 178 0.79 -4.97 -7.80
C VAL A 178 1.82 -5.80 -8.56
N PRO A 179 1.42 -6.75 -9.43
CA PRO A 179 2.37 -7.48 -10.24
C PRO A 179 3.13 -6.49 -11.12
N GLU A 180 4.47 -6.49 -11.03
CA GLU A 180 5.25 -5.64 -11.94
C GLU A 180 4.87 -5.98 -13.38
N PRO A 181 4.52 -4.97 -14.22
CA PRO A 181 4.13 -5.21 -15.59
C PRO A 181 5.34 -5.67 -16.39
N SER A 182 5.61 -6.98 -16.31
CA SER A 182 6.45 -7.76 -17.19
C SER A 182 7.74 -7.05 -17.62
N THR A 183 8.73 -7.05 -16.73
CA THR A 183 10.16 -7.02 -17.09
C THR A 183 10.45 -8.06 -18.21
N ALA A 184 9.67 -9.14 -18.26
CA ALA A 184 9.61 -10.12 -19.34
C ALA A 184 9.20 -9.57 -20.72
N LEU A 185 8.28 -8.60 -20.80
CA LEU A 185 7.87 -7.99 -22.07
C LEU A 185 8.97 -7.08 -22.62
N ARG A 186 9.68 -6.37 -21.73
CA ARG A 186 10.85 -5.54 -22.11
C ARG A 186 12.04 -6.39 -22.53
N LEU A 187 12.35 -7.48 -21.83
CA LEU A 187 13.38 -8.44 -22.25
C LEU A 187 13.02 -9.15 -23.57
N GLY A 188 11.74 -9.44 -23.82
CA GLY A 188 11.28 -10.04 -25.07
C GLY A 188 11.38 -9.11 -26.29
N LEU A 189 11.09 -7.82 -26.12
CA LEU A 189 11.24 -6.80 -27.17
C LEU A 189 12.71 -6.55 -27.53
N ASP A 190 13.61 -6.53 -26.55
CA ASP A 190 15.04 -6.35 -26.81
C ASP A 190 15.66 -7.52 -27.59
N LEU A 191 15.24 -8.76 -27.31
CA LEU A 191 15.74 -9.94 -28.02
C LEU A 191 15.24 -10.03 -29.47
N THR A 192 14.00 -9.60 -29.75
CA THR A 192 13.45 -9.61 -31.13
C THR A 192 14.07 -8.53 -32.02
N ALA A 193 14.42 -7.37 -31.46
CA ALA A 193 15.11 -6.31 -32.17
C ALA A 193 16.53 -6.71 -32.62
N PHE A 194 17.25 -7.49 -31.80
CA PHE A 194 18.58 -8.01 -32.16
C PHE A 194 18.54 -9.13 -33.20
N ALA A 195 17.52 -10.00 -33.18
CA ALA A 195 17.38 -11.08 -34.16
C ALA A 195 17.11 -10.57 -35.60
N GLY A 196 16.47 -9.41 -35.75
CA GLY A 196 16.17 -8.81 -37.06
C GLY A 196 17.38 -8.22 -37.80
N LYS A 197 18.46 -7.84 -37.09
CA LYS A 197 19.59 -7.10 -37.68
C LYS A 197 20.66 -7.99 -38.32
N GLY A 198 20.61 -9.31 -38.13
CA GLY A 198 21.63 -10.26 -38.62
C GLY A 198 21.51 -10.70 -40.09
N ARG A 199 20.40 -10.43 -40.79
CA ARG A 199 20.11 -11.10 -42.08
C ARG A 199 20.36 -10.29 -43.36
N SER A 200 20.92 -9.08 -43.28
CA SER A 200 21.13 -8.19 -44.44
C SER A 200 22.60 -8.12 -44.93
N ARG A 201 23.37 -9.19 -44.80
CA ARG A 201 24.71 -9.30 -45.42
C ARG A 201 24.86 -10.65 -46.11
N ASN A 202 24.25 -10.78 -47.29
CA ASN A 202 24.75 -11.62 -48.40
C ASN A 202 23.73 -11.64 -49.54
N ARG A 203 23.85 -10.69 -50.46
CA ARG A 203 23.50 -10.87 -51.87
C ARG A 203 24.55 -10.10 -52.69
N SER A 204 25.56 -10.84 -53.12
CA SER A 204 26.40 -10.52 -54.29
C SER A 204 25.65 -10.87 -55.56
#